data_AF-A0A3M1FIH7-F1
#
_entry.id   AF-A0A3M1FIH7-F1
#
_cell.length_a   1.000
_cell.length_b   1.000
_cell.length_c   1.000
_cell.angle_alpha   90.00
_cell.angle_beta   90.00
_cell.angle_gamma   90.00
#
_symmetry.space_group_name_H-M   'P 1'
#
loop_
_entity.id
_entity.type
_entity.pdbx_description
1 polymer ?
#
loop_
_entity_poly.entity_id
_entity_poly.type
_entity_poly.pdbx_seq_one_letter_code
_entity_poly.pdbx_strand_id
1 'polypeptide(L)'
;MEYQDYYARLGVPRDADPESIKRAYRSMARRFHPDVNPDNPEAERVFKEINEAYAVLSDPEKRRRYDHLGAAWQQAQSQGAHFNWSEWFRAGASDS
;
A
#
# COMPACT_ATOMS: atom_id res chain seq x y z
N MET A 1 6.69 13.44 2.04
CA MET A 1 6.19 12.08 1.82
C MET A 1 4.72 12.18 1.57
N GLU A 2 4.38 12.07 0.29
CA GLU A 2 3.02 12.12 -0.22
C GLU A 2 2.22 10.92 0.30
N TYR A 3 0.90 11.09 0.36
CA TYR A 3 -0.03 9.97 0.48
C TYR A 3 0.21 9.02 -0.70
N GLN A 4 0.67 7.80 -0.41
CA GLN A 4 0.87 6.78 -1.44
C GLN A 4 -0.47 6.14 -1.74
N ASP A 5 -0.92 6.22 -3.00
CA ASP A 5 -2.14 5.55 -3.44
C ASP A 5 -1.85 4.05 -3.67
N TYR A 6 -2.12 3.24 -2.64
CA TYR A 6 -1.91 1.79 -2.67
C TYR A 6 -2.82 1.08 -3.68
N TYR A 7 -3.99 1.64 -3.97
CA TYR A 7 -4.87 1.12 -5.01
C TYR A 7 -4.25 1.33 -6.38
N ALA A 8 -3.75 2.54 -6.65
CA ALA A 8 -2.99 2.84 -7.87
C ALA A 8 -1.71 2.00 -7.96
N ARG A 9 -1.03 1.75 -6.82
CA ARG A 9 0.18 0.92 -6.80
C ARG A 9 -0.09 -0.53 -7.18
N LEU A 10 -1.23 -1.09 -6.78
CA LEU A 10 -1.67 -2.42 -7.21
C LEU A 10 -2.39 -2.40 -8.56
N GLY A 11 -2.65 -1.22 -9.15
CA GLY A 11 -3.38 -1.07 -10.40
C GLY A 11 -4.84 -1.50 -10.31
N VAL A 12 -5.47 -1.34 -9.14
CA VAL A 12 -6.87 -1.70 -8.89
C VAL A 12 -7.68 -0.45 -8.52
N PRO A 13 -9.00 -0.43 -8.75
CA PRO A 13 -9.84 0.67 -8.29
C PRO A 13 -10.05 0.62 -6.77
N ARG A 14 -10.45 1.75 -6.17
CA ARG A 14 -10.65 1.88 -4.71
C ARG A 14 -11.78 1.00 -4.17
N ASP A 15 -12.76 0.67 -5.00
CA ASP A 15 -13.88 -0.22 -4.71
C ASP A 15 -13.56 -1.70 -4.96
N ALA A 16 -12.30 -2.05 -5.32
CA ALA A 16 -11.90 -3.42 -5.58
C ALA A 16 -12.20 -4.34 -4.39
N ASP A 17 -12.76 -5.51 -4.69
CA ASP A 17 -12.98 -6.56 -3.71
C ASP A 17 -11.66 -7.19 -3.23
N PRO A 18 -11.64 -7.87 -2.08
CA PRO A 18 -10.43 -8.51 -1.55
C PRO A 18 -9.76 -9.49 -2.53
N GLU A 19 -10.55 -10.19 -3.33
CA GLU A 19 -10.04 -11.15 -4.32
C GLU A 19 -9.32 -10.46 -5.48
N SER A 20 -9.81 -9.32 -5.93
CA SER A 20 -9.19 -8.50 -6.97
C SER A 20 -7.88 -7.90 -6.48
N ILE A 21 -7.84 -7.40 -5.25
CA ILE A 21 -6.62 -6.93 -4.59
C ILE A 21 -5.58 -8.06 -4.51
N LYS A 22 -5.98 -9.24 -4.02
CA LYS A 22 -5.12 -10.42 -3.92
C LYS A 22 -4.63 -10.93 -5.28
N ARG A 23 -5.48 -10.90 -6.31
CA ARG A 23 -5.12 -11.27 -7.68
C ARG A 23 -4.11 -10.30 -8.28
N ALA A 24 -4.34 -9.00 -8.14
CA ALA A 24 -3.43 -7.96 -8.62
C ALA A 24 -2.06 -8.07 -7.96
N TYR A 25 -2.04 -8.19 -6.62
CA TYR A 25 -0.81 -8.43 -5.86
C TYR A 25 -0.05 -9.66 -6.36
N ARG A 26 -0.70 -10.83 -6.47
CA ARG A 26 -0.04 -12.05 -6.96
C ARG A 26 0.50 -11.92 -8.38
N SER A 27 -0.17 -11.15 -9.24
CA SER A 27 0.30 -10.89 -10.59
C SER A 27 1.57 -10.05 -10.58
N MET A 28 1.58 -8.95 -9.82
CA MET A 28 2.73 -8.07 -9.71
C MET A 28 3.89 -8.72 -8.97
N ALA A 29 3.62 -9.45 -7.87
CA ALA A 29 4.64 -10.14 -7.09
C ALA A 29 5.41 -11.15 -7.96
N ARG A 30 4.72 -11.90 -8.83
CA ARG A 30 5.40 -12.80 -9.78
C ARG A 30 6.22 -12.05 -10.83
N ARG A 31 5.74 -10.89 -11.29
CA ARG A 31 6.43 -10.08 -12.31
C ARG A 31 7.69 -9.42 -11.76
N PHE A 32 7.67 -8.97 -10.51
CA PHE A 32 8.73 -8.19 -9.88
C PHE A 32 9.50 -8.96 -8.80
N HIS A 33 9.29 -10.28 -8.68
CA HIS A 33 9.98 -11.10 -7.69
C HIS A 33 11.51 -11.02 -7.88
N PRO A 34 12.30 -10.94 -6.80
CA PRO A 34 13.77 -10.91 -6.89
C PRO A 34 14.33 -12.14 -7.60
N ASP A 35 13.75 -13.33 -7.37
CA ASP A 35 14.21 -14.58 -8.01
C ASP A 35 14.15 -14.54 -9.55
N VAL A 36 13.22 -13.79 -10.14
CA VAL A 36 13.08 -13.67 -11.61
C VAL A 36 13.58 -12.33 -12.14
N ASN A 37 13.94 -11.40 -11.26
CA ASN A 37 14.57 -10.12 -11.58
C ASN A 37 15.82 -9.89 -10.71
N PRO A 38 16.83 -10.79 -10.78
CA PRO A 38 18.06 -10.60 -10.03
C PRO A 38 18.72 -9.27 -10.44
N ASP A 39 19.28 -8.57 -9.45
CA ASP A 39 20.02 -7.31 -9.63
C ASP A 39 19.22 -6.17 -10.31
N ASN A 40 17.89 -6.24 -10.30
CA ASN A 40 17.04 -5.18 -10.82
C ASN A 40 16.52 -4.29 -9.67
N PRO A 41 17.15 -3.14 -9.39
CA PRO A 41 16.76 -2.28 -8.27
C PRO A 41 15.35 -1.69 -8.45
N GLU A 42 14.88 -1.52 -9.69
CA GLU A 42 13.53 -1.05 -9.95
C GLU A 42 12.50 -2.14 -9.65
N ALA A 43 12.78 -3.40 -10.00
CA ALA A 43 11.92 -4.52 -9.62
C ALA A 43 11.84 -4.68 -8.10
N GLU A 44 12.98 -4.56 -7.40
CA GLU A 44 13.02 -4.59 -5.94
C GLU A 44 12.19 -3.46 -5.31
N ARG A 45 12.34 -2.24 -5.83
CA ARG A 45 11.55 -1.08 -5.38
C ARG A 45 10.06 -1.30 -5.59
N VAL A 46 9.66 -1.75 -6.78
CA VAL A 46 8.25 -2.07 -7.08
C VAL A 46 7.73 -3.18 -6.17
N PHE A 47 8.53 -4.23 -5.95
CA PHE A 47 8.17 -5.36 -5.09
C PHE A 47 7.92 -4.93 -3.65
N LYS A 48 8.76 -4.04 -3.09
CA LYS A 48 8.55 -3.46 -1.75
C LYS A 48 7.25 -2.66 -1.68
N GLU A 49 6.98 -1.81 -2.66
CA GLU A 49 5.79 -0.96 -2.68
C GLU A 49 4.49 -1.77 -2.84
N ILE A 50 4.47 -2.84 -3.64
CA ILE A 50 3.29 -3.71 -3.77
C ILE A 50 3.07 -4.58 -2.52
N ASN A 51 4.13 -4.96 -1.82
CA ASN A 51 4.03 -5.67 -0.55
C ASN A 51 3.41 -4.78 0.53
N GLU A 52 3.85 -3.52 0.60
CA GLU A 52 3.28 -2.52 1.51
C GLU A 52 1.80 -2.27 1.21
N ALA A 53 1.47 -2.03 -0.07
CA ALA A 53 0.10 -1.83 -0.50
C ALA A 53 -0.80 -3.03 -0.16
N TYR A 54 -0.33 -4.25 -0.42
CA TYR A 54 -1.08 -5.46 -0.10
C TYR A 54 -1.25 -5.64 1.41
N ALA A 55 -0.21 -5.42 2.22
CA ALA A 55 -0.27 -5.55 3.68
C ALA A 55 -1.32 -4.63 4.35
N VAL A 56 -1.64 -3.51 3.69
CA VAL A 56 -2.69 -2.58 4.13
C VAL A 56 -4.05 -2.96 3.55
N LEU A 57 -4.12 -3.19 2.24
CA LEU A 57 -5.40 -3.39 1.54
C LEU A 57 -6.00 -4.79 1.73
N SER A 58 -5.19 -5.81 2.08
CA SER A 58 -5.66 -7.17 2.31
C SER A 58 -6.37 -7.34 3.66
N ASP A 59 -6.07 -6.48 4.62
CA ASP A 59 -6.66 -6.50 5.95
C ASP A 59 -7.82 -5.49 6.02
N PRO A 60 -9.07 -5.94 6.28
CA PRO A 60 -10.22 -5.04 6.27
C PRO A 60 -10.12 -3.88 7.26
N GLU A 61 -9.49 -4.07 8.41
CA GLU A 61 -9.34 -3.02 9.41
C GLU A 61 -8.29 -1.99 8.99
N LYS A 62 -7.14 -2.46 8.51
CA LYS A 62 -6.09 -1.60 7.97
C LYS A 62 -6.57 -0.82 6.75
N ARG A 63 -7.30 -1.47 5.84
CA ARG A 63 -7.93 -0.82 4.68
C ARG A 63 -8.89 0.29 5.12
N ARG A 64 -9.79 0.04 6.07
CA ARG A 64 -10.68 1.08 6.61
C ARG A 64 -9.91 2.28 7.18
N ARG A 65 -8.88 2.03 7.99
CA ARG A 65 -8.03 3.09 8.55
C ARG A 65 -7.32 3.88 7.45
N TYR A 66 -6.79 3.18 6.44
CA TYR A 66 -6.14 3.78 5.28
C TYR A 66 -7.11 4.64 4.45
N ASP A 67 -8.34 4.16 4.22
CA ASP A 67 -9.36 4.89 3.48
C ASP A 67 -9.80 6.16 4.23
N HIS A 68 -9.96 6.08 5.56
CA HIS A 68 -10.25 7.24 6.41
C HIS A 68 -9.11 8.26 6.39
N LEU A 69 -7.86 7.80 6.48
CA LEU A 69 -6.68 8.66 6.36
C LEU A 69 -6.59 9.31 4.99
N GLY A 70 -6.87 8.55 3.92
CA GLY A 70 -6.90 9.06 2.55
C GLY A 70 -7.94 10.16 2.35
N ALA A 71 -9.15 9.98 2.91
CA ALA A 71 -10.20 11.01 2.88
C ALA A 71 -9.78 12.28 3.64
N ALA A 72 -9.21 12.12 4.84
CA ALA A 72 -8.67 13.23 5.62
C ALA A 72 -7.48 13.91 4.92
N TRP A 73 -6.65 13.15 4.21
CA TRP A 73 -5.54 13.63 3.40
C TRP A 73 -5.98 14.42 2.19
N GLN A 74 -6.97 13.94 1.45
CA GLN A 74 -7.55 14.67 0.33
C GLN A 74 -8.12 16.01 0.80
N GLN A 75 -8.65 16.06 2.04
CA GLN A 75 -9.10 17.29 2.67
C GLN A 75 -7.92 18.16 3.17
N ALA A 76 -6.87 17.57 3.76
CA ALA A 76 -5.72 18.26 4.34
C ALA A 76 -4.62 18.64 3.33
N GLN A 77 -4.59 18.07 2.13
CA GLN A 77 -3.72 18.51 1.03
C GLN A 77 -4.05 19.94 0.58
N SER A 78 -5.28 20.42 0.86
CA SER A 78 -5.61 21.84 0.76
C SER A 78 -4.85 22.73 1.77
N GLN A 79 -4.18 22.13 2.77
CA GLN A 79 -3.56 22.79 3.93
C GLN A 79 -2.13 22.31 4.27
N GLY A 80 -1.52 21.40 3.49
CA GLY A 80 -0.07 21.10 3.55
C GLY A 80 0.41 20.21 4.70
N ALA A 81 -0.41 19.30 5.24
CA ALA A 81 0.02 18.34 6.27
C ALA A 81 0.91 17.20 5.72
N HIS A 82 1.73 16.56 6.56
CA HIS A 82 2.65 15.44 6.23
C HIS A 82 2.41 14.25 7.18
N PHE A 83 2.38 13.01 6.66
CA PHE A 83 1.90 11.81 7.38
C PHE A 83 2.99 10.75 7.35
N ASN A 84 3.31 10.25 8.53
CA ASN A 84 4.42 9.34 8.72
C ASN A 84 3.94 7.88 8.64
N TRP A 85 4.07 7.28 7.46
CA TRP A 85 3.75 5.87 7.21
C TRP A 85 4.51 4.92 8.16
N SER A 86 5.74 5.26 8.56
CA SER A 86 6.55 4.42 9.46
C SER A 86 6.04 4.33 10.89
N GLU A 87 5.24 5.31 11.34
CA GLU A 87 4.61 5.30 12.67
C GLU A 87 3.31 4.50 12.65
N TRP A 88 2.53 4.57 11.56
CA TRP A 88 1.28 3.81 11.43
C TRP A 88 1.50 2.30 11.45
N PHE A 89 2.57 1.81 10.80
CA PHE A 89 2.96 0.40 10.87
C PHE A 89 3.49 0.00 12.26
N ARG A 90 4.08 0.93 13.03
CA ARG A 90 4.56 0.68 14.40
C ARG A 90 3.44 0.72 15.44
N ALA A 91 2.46 1.61 15.28
CA ALA A 91 1.32 1.76 16.18
C ALA A 91 0.34 0.58 16.16
N GLY A 92 0.44 -0.33 15.18
CA GLY A 92 -0.30 -1.60 15.16
C GLY A 92 0.39 -2.76 15.89
N ALA A 93 1.63 -2.58 16.37
CA ALA A 93 2.45 -3.63 16.98
C ALA A 93 2.68 -3.44 18.49
N SER A 94 2.03 -2.47 19.13
CA SER A 94 2.23 -2.13 20.55
C SER A 94 1.02 -2.47 21.42
N ASP A 95 0.54 -3.71 21.33
CA ASP A 95 -0.35 -4.28 22.34
C ASP A 95 0.14 -5.69 22.71
N SER A 96 1.11 -5.74 23.63
CA SER A 96 1.56 -6.92 24.38
C SER A 96 2.27 -6.46 25.64
#